data_AF-A0A924YV95-F1
#
_entry.id   AF-A0A924YV95-F1
#
_cell.length_a   1.000
_cell.length_b   1.000
_cell.length_c   1.000
_cell.angle_alpha   90.00
_cell.angle_beta   90.00
_cell.angle_gamma   90.00
#
_symmetry.space_group_name_H-M   'P 1'
#
loop_
_entity.id
_entity.type
_entity.pdbx_description
1 polymer ?
#
loop_
_entity_poly.entity_id
_entity_poly.type
_entity_poly.pdbx_seq_one_letter_code
_entity_poly.pdbx_strand_id
1 'polypeptide(L)'
;LVVEKILGRGEPLPEEWPVHGTTGYEFLNALNGLFVDRNNAEVLNAIYSRFIRERVNFKELAYRCKKLIMDASMPSEISVLGHQLDRISEQDRRSRDFTLRSLTEAIREVIACFPVYRTYIRNSDVSERDRRYVELAVARAKRKNPAVNESIFHFVRDILLLEYPDHSDEVAKIRQRRFVSRFQQVTSPIMAKAVEDTAFYIFNRLVSLNEVGGDPEAFGTSLAAFHQQNIHRQAHWPYSLLSTSTHDTKRSEDVRARINVLSEIPQDWRTHAFRWSRINQRKKTEVDGEPAPSRNDEYLLYQTLLGSWPIDPMSRAERDQYVERIQQYMTKATHEAKVHTSWISPHEQYEQATRQFVAALLEDSPRNAFLTSFEPFAKQIASFGIWNSLSQTLLKLTCPGVPDIYQGSELWDFSLVDPDNRRPVDFIQRQRRLVTSLHLANTSGRLAEFTRELVSTRHDGRIKLAVIRHALNHRQSHPELYATGDYLPLEPTGSRKESLCAFARTSAEETVVVVVPRLVTKLVSDAGELPTGSEVWQDTWLPLPNEAVGQRFLNVLTGEPLEISQQASISGLPLSSILNSFPVALLEKIV
;
A
#
# COMPACT_ATOMS: atom_id res chain seq x y z
N LEU A 1 -10.42 14.36 -16.08
CA LEU A 1 -9.78 13.12 -16.56
C LEU A 1 -8.81 12.65 -15.48
N VAL A 2 -8.88 11.41 -15.03
CA VAL A 2 -7.84 10.80 -14.16
C VAL A 2 -7.12 9.71 -14.94
N VAL A 3 -5.85 9.45 -14.60
CA VAL A 3 -5.03 8.44 -15.28
C VAL A 3 -4.59 7.34 -14.32
N GLU A 4 -4.65 6.09 -14.76
CA GLU A 4 -3.94 5.02 -14.07
C GLU A 4 -2.45 5.15 -14.36
N LYS A 5 -1.70 5.67 -13.38
CA LYS A 5 -0.25 5.83 -13.47
C LYS A 5 0.38 5.58 -12.12
N ILE A 6 1.30 4.63 -12.07
CA ILE A 6 2.04 4.31 -10.86
C ILE A 6 3.21 5.28 -10.73
N LEU A 7 3.27 6.00 -9.62
CA LEU A 7 4.35 6.92 -9.27
C LEU A 7 5.35 6.20 -8.36
N GLY A 8 6.63 6.23 -8.72
CA GLY A 8 7.70 5.82 -7.82
C GLY A 8 7.82 6.78 -6.63
N ARG A 9 8.60 6.38 -5.62
CA ARG A 9 8.81 7.21 -4.43
C ARG A 9 9.40 8.58 -4.78
N GLY A 10 8.66 9.63 -4.46
CA GLY A 10 9.06 11.02 -4.73
C GLY A 10 9.03 11.38 -6.22
N GLU A 11 8.46 10.54 -7.08
CA GLU A 11 8.21 10.87 -8.48
C GLU A 11 6.98 11.79 -8.57
N PRO A 12 7.11 13.02 -9.08
CA PRO A 12 5.95 13.86 -9.36
C PRO A 12 5.22 13.39 -10.63
N LEU A 13 3.90 13.57 -10.65
CA LEU A 13 3.14 13.51 -11.90
C LEU A 13 3.53 14.71 -12.77
N PRO A 14 3.75 14.55 -14.10
CA PRO A 14 4.08 15.69 -14.96
C PRO A 14 2.98 16.75 -14.95
N GLU A 15 3.32 17.98 -14.58
CA GLU A 15 2.37 19.09 -14.39
C GLU A 15 1.73 19.55 -15.70
N GLU A 16 2.40 19.33 -16.83
CA GLU A 16 1.91 19.69 -18.15
C GLU A 16 0.81 18.74 -18.68
N TRP A 17 0.50 17.65 -17.97
CA TRP A 17 -0.55 16.72 -18.39
C TRP A 17 -1.93 17.32 -18.14
N PRO A 18 -2.84 17.33 -19.14
CA PRO A 18 -4.20 17.84 -18.98
C PRO A 18 -5.10 16.84 -18.23
N VAL A 19 -4.74 16.53 -17.00
CA VAL A 19 -5.39 15.55 -16.13
C VAL A 19 -5.65 16.15 -14.74
N HIS A 20 -6.58 15.55 -14.01
CA HIS A 20 -6.96 15.94 -12.65
C HIS A 20 -6.13 15.23 -11.58
N GLY A 21 -5.35 14.23 -11.96
CA GLY A 21 -4.54 13.39 -11.07
C GLY A 21 -4.53 11.93 -11.50
N THR A 22 -4.15 11.07 -10.57
CA THR A 22 -4.04 9.62 -10.77
C THR A 22 -5.27 8.87 -10.22
N THR A 23 -5.25 7.54 -10.33
CA THR A 23 -6.15 6.63 -9.61
C THR A 23 -5.76 6.42 -8.13
N GLY A 24 -4.76 7.13 -7.60
CA GLY A 24 -4.58 7.25 -6.14
C GLY A 24 -3.68 6.22 -5.45
N TYR A 25 -2.91 5.40 -6.17
CA TYR A 25 -1.97 4.45 -5.56
C TYR A 25 -0.90 5.14 -4.70
N GLU A 26 -0.49 6.36 -5.04
CA GLU A 26 0.46 7.12 -4.21
C GLU A 26 -0.16 7.51 -2.86
N PHE A 27 -1.46 7.83 -2.83
CA PHE A 27 -2.19 8.05 -1.58
C PHE A 27 -2.35 6.75 -0.79
N LEU A 28 -2.72 5.65 -1.45
CA LEU A 28 -2.84 4.32 -0.84
C LEU A 28 -1.58 3.96 -0.06
N ASN A 29 -0.41 4.04 -0.71
CA ASN A 29 0.87 3.64 -0.11
C ASN A 29 1.28 4.57 1.04
N ALA A 30 1.05 5.88 0.90
CA ALA A 30 1.33 6.84 1.95
C ALA A 30 0.48 6.61 3.20
N LEU A 31 -0.83 6.45 3.01
CA LEU A 31 -1.80 6.23 4.06
C LEU A 31 -1.59 4.88 4.75
N ASN A 32 -1.37 3.80 3.98
CA ASN A 32 -1.04 2.48 4.53
C ASN A 32 0.22 2.54 5.41
N GLY A 33 1.26 3.24 4.95
CA GLY A 33 2.50 3.41 5.70
C GLY A 33 2.36 4.18 7.01
N LEU A 34 1.30 4.98 7.19
CA LEU A 34 1.03 5.70 8.44
C LEU A 34 0.77 4.76 9.61
N PHE A 35 0.23 3.57 9.32
CA PHE A 35 -0.10 2.52 10.30
C PHE A 35 1.03 1.52 10.54
N VAL A 36 2.21 1.76 9.95
CA VAL A 36 3.40 0.93 10.16
C VAL A 36 4.31 1.59 11.19
N ASP A 37 4.68 0.87 12.26
CA ASP A 37 5.63 1.35 13.26
C ASP A 37 7.07 1.30 12.72
N ARG A 38 7.48 2.43 12.16
CA ARG A 38 8.78 2.61 11.50
C ARG A 38 9.98 2.30 12.38
N ASN A 39 9.82 2.43 13.71
CA ASN A 39 10.90 2.18 14.66
C ASN A 39 11.30 0.70 14.71
N ASN A 40 10.42 -0.20 14.25
CA ASN A 40 10.64 -1.65 14.25
C ASN A 40 11.16 -2.21 12.91
N ALA A 41 11.58 -1.36 11.97
CA ALA A 41 12.07 -1.77 10.65
C ALA A 41 13.21 -2.81 10.73
N GLU A 42 14.23 -2.52 11.54
CA GLU A 42 15.39 -3.39 11.71
C GLU A 42 15.03 -4.69 12.46
N VAL A 43 14.10 -4.61 13.41
CA VAL A 43 13.62 -5.77 14.17
C VAL A 43 12.90 -6.74 13.23
N LEU A 44 11.95 -6.26 12.41
CA LEU A 44 11.29 -7.10 11.41
C LEU A 44 12.26 -7.61 10.34
N ASN A 45 13.23 -6.81 9.91
CA ASN A 45 14.27 -7.26 8.97
C ASN A 45 15.09 -8.43 9.53
N ALA A 46 15.46 -8.36 10.81
CA ALA A 46 16.18 -9.43 11.50
C ALA A 46 15.29 -10.69 11.69
N ILE A 47 14.00 -10.51 12.03
CA ILE A 47 13.05 -11.62 12.15
C ILE A 47 12.88 -12.32 10.81
N TYR A 48 12.61 -11.56 9.74
CA TYR A 48 12.46 -12.08 8.38
C TYR A 48 13.71 -12.85 7.94
N SER A 49 14.88 -12.20 8.03
CA SER A 49 16.15 -12.82 7.61
C SER A 49 16.46 -14.11 8.37
N ARG A 50 16.19 -14.13 9.68
CA ARG A 50 16.36 -15.33 10.51
C ARG A 50 15.34 -16.41 10.18
N PHE A 51 14.10 -16.02 9.88
CA PHE A 51 13.04 -16.97 9.54
C PHE A 51 13.35 -17.66 8.22
N ILE A 52 13.73 -16.94 7.17
CA ILE A 52 14.02 -17.52 5.85
C ILE A 52 15.46 -18.07 5.73
N ARG A 53 16.35 -17.69 6.66
CA ARG A 53 17.78 -18.05 6.69
C ARG A 53 18.61 -17.40 5.56
N GLU A 54 18.18 -16.25 5.08
CA GLU A 54 18.82 -15.47 4.03
C GLU A 54 18.67 -13.98 4.32
N ARG A 55 19.60 -13.15 3.84
CA ARG A 55 19.43 -11.70 3.81
C ARG A 55 19.10 -11.26 2.39
N VAL A 56 17.95 -10.62 2.22
CA VAL A 56 17.48 -10.15 0.91
C VAL A 56 17.65 -8.64 0.82
N ASN A 57 18.43 -8.17 -0.15
CA ASN A 57 18.46 -6.76 -0.53
C ASN A 57 17.41 -6.50 -1.62
N PHE A 58 16.43 -5.64 -1.35
CA PHE A 58 15.31 -5.45 -2.26
C PHE A 58 15.72 -4.78 -3.58
N LYS A 59 16.62 -3.79 -3.58
CA LYS A 59 17.11 -3.18 -4.84
C LYS A 59 17.78 -4.21 -5.74
N GLU A 60 18.59 -5.08 -5.16
CA GLU A 60 19.27 -6.14 -5.91
C GLU A 60 18.27 -7.21 -6.39
N LEU A 61 17.27 -7.55 -5.57
CA LEU A 61 16.18 -8.42 -5.98
C LEU A 61 15.40 -7.82 -7.15
N ALA A 62 14.96 -6.57 -7.07
CA ALA A 62 14.22 -5.89 -8.13
C ALA A 62 15.04 -5.80 -9.43
N TYR A 63 16.34 -5.52 -9.33
CA TYR A 63 17.26 -5.56 -10.47
C TYR A 63 17.29 -6.95 -11.13
N ARG A 64 17.47 -8.02 -10.33
CA ARG A 64 17.46 -9.41 -10.84
C ARG A 64 16.12 -9.81 -11.44
N CYS A 65 15.00 -9.44 -10.82
CA CYS A 65 13.66 -9.70 -11.34
C CYS A 65 13.43 -8.99 -12.69
N LYS A 66 13.94 -7.75 -12.88
CA LYS A 66 13.84 -7.06 -14.17
C LYS A 66 14.60 -7.81 -15.26
N LYS A 67 15.81 -8.31 -14.95
CA LYS A 67 16.55 -9.18 -15.88
C LYS A 67 15.78 -10.47 -16.19
N LEU A 68 15.25 -11.14 -15.18
CA LEU A 68 14.42 -12.34 -15.36
C LEU A 68 13.24 -12.10 -16.29
N ILE A 69 12.49 -11.02 -16.10
CA ILE A 69 11.34 -10.69 -16.97
C ILE A 69 11.78 -10.39 -18.41
N MET A 70 12.89 -9.66 -18.59
CA MET A 70 13.47 -9.41 -19.91
C MET A 70 13.90 -10.69 -20.63
N ASP A 71 14.32 -11.71 -19.91
CA ASP A 71 14.78 -12.98 -20.49
C ASP A 71 13.64 -13.98 -20.72
N ALA A 72 12.72 -14.09 -19.76
CA ALA A 72 11.67 -15.12 -19.77
C ALA A 72 10.36 -14.66 -20.41
N SER A 73 9.95 -13.41 -20.20
CA SER A 73 8.62 -12.93 -20.60
C SER A 73 8.63 -11.87 -21.71
N MET A 74 9.74 -11.12 -21.83
CA MET A 74 9.88 -10.06 -22.84
C MET A 74 11.13 -10.17 -23.74
N PRO A 75 11.64 -11.38 -24.10
CA PRO A 75 12.86 -11.49 -24.89
C PRO A 75 12.72 -10.86 -26.28
N SER A 76 11.54 -10.97 -26.90
CA SER A 76 11.26 -10.38 -28.22
C SER A 76 11.39 -8.86 -28.21
N GLU A 77 10.94 -8.20 -27.14
CA GLU A 77 10.98 -6.74 -27.07
C GLU A 77 12.38 -6.20 -26.85
N ILE A 78 13.19 -6.93 -26.10
CA ILE A 78 14.60 -6.62 -25.94
C ILE A 78 15.37 -6.86 -27.24
N SER A 79 15.06 -7.94 -27.97
CA SER A 79 15.66 -8.21 -29.28
C SER A 79 15.34 -7.10 -30.29
N VAL A 80 14.08 -6.65 -30.35
CA VAL A 80 13.66 -5.53 -31.20
C VAL A 80 14.41 -4.24 -30.85
N LEU A 81 14.55 -3.91 -29.55
CA LEU A 81 15.32 -2.75 -29.12
C LEU A 81 16.81 -2.88 -29.48
N GLY A 82 17.41 -4.05 -29.26
CA GLY A 82 18.79 -4.35 -29.64
C GLY A 82 19.05 -4.10 -31.13
N HIS A 83 18.23 -4.69 -32.00
CA HIS A 83 18.34 -4.50 -33.46
C HIS A 83 18.02 -3.08 -33.94
N GLN A 84 17.18 -2.32 -33.22
CA GLN A 84 16.96 -0.92 -33.52
C GLN A 84 18.17 -0.07 -33.15
N LEU A 85 18.77 -0.31 -31.98
CA LEU A 85 19.96 0.41 -31.53
C LEU A 85 21.19 0.10 -32.39
N ASP A 86 21.35 -1.15 -32.80
CA ASP A 86 22.40 -1.63 -33.70
C ASP A 86 22.39 -0.86 -35.02
N ARG A 87 21.23 -0.77 -35.67
CA ARG A 87 21.04 0.02 -36.91
C ARG A 87 21.32 1.51 -36.74
N ILE A 88 21.13 2.07 -35.54
CA ILE A 88 21.51 3.47 -35.25
C ILE A 88 23.03 3.56 -35.10
N SER A 89 23.65 2.60 -34.42
CA SER A 89 25.09 2.57 -34.17
C SER A 89 25.93 2.46 -35.45
N GLU A 90 25.45 1.75 -36.47
CA GLU A 90 26.12 1.58 -37.77
C GLU A 90 26.29 2.89 -38.56
N GLN A 91 25.48 3.91 -38.26
CA GLN A 91 25.44 5.18 -38.98
C GLN A 91 26.63 6.11 -38.63
N ASP A 92 27.29 5.90 -37.49
CA ASP A 92 28.46 6.68 -37.06
C ASP A 92 29.69 5.79 -36.89
N ARG A 93 30.83 6.24 -37.41
CA ARG A 93 32.14 5.57 -37.28
C ARG A 93 32.58 5.35 -35.84
N ARG A 94 32.10 6.16 -34.88
CA ARG A 94 32.45 6.07 -33.46
C ARG A 94 31.69 4.95 -32.73
N SER A 95 30.54 4.53 -33.26
CA SER A 95 29.66 3.54 -32.65
C SER A 95 29.50 2.25 -33.45
N ARG A 96 29.89 2.22 -34.74
CA ARG A 96 29.68 1.07 -35.63
C ARG A 96 30.38 -0.23 -35.23
N ASP A 97 31.42 -0.15 -34.41
CA ASP A 97 32.16 -1.32 -33.93
C ASP A 97 31.48 -1.94 -32.69
N PHE A 98 30.42 -1.33 -32.16
CA PHE A 98 29.61 -1.92 -31.10
C PHE A 98 28.84 -3.12 -31.65
N THR A 99 29.05 -4.29 -31.06
CA THR A 99 28.34 -5.50 -31.50
C THR A 99 26.90 -5.47 -30.99
N LEU A 100 25.97 -6.01 -31.79
CA LEU A 100 24.57 -6.23 -31.40
C LEU A 100 24.42 -6.84 -30.00
N ARG A 101 25.25 -7.83 -29.66
CA ARG A 101 25.27 -8.47 -28.33
C ARG A 101 25.58 -7.46 -27.23
N SER A 102 26.60 -6.62 -27.42
CA SER A 102 27.02 -5.64 -26.41
C SER A 102 25.99 -4.52 -26.26
N LEU A 103 25.37 -4.08 -27.35
CA LEU A 103 24.28 -3.10 -27.33
C LEU A 103 23.03 -3.65 -26.62
N THR A 104 22.65 -4.89 -26.92
CA THR A 104 21.50 -5.55 -26.30
C THR A 104 21.71 -5.73 -24.80
N GLU A 105 22.91 -6.16 -24.36
CA GLU A 105 23.21 -6.28 -22.94
C GLU A 105 23.25 -4.90 -22.25
N ALA A 106 23.83 -3.88 -22.88
CA ALA A 106 23.82 -2.53 -22.32
C ALA A 106 22.40 -1.98 -22.14
N ILE A 107 21.50 -2.18 -23.11
CA ILE A 107 20.08 -1.82 -22.97
C ILE A 107 19.45 -2.57 -21.79
N ARG A 108 19.64 -3.89 -21.69
CA ARG A 108 19.11 -4.69 -20.56
C ARG A 108 19.57 -4.12 -19.23
N GLU A 109 20.86 -3.84 -19.10
CA GLU A 109 21.43 -3.29 -17.87
C GLU A 109 20.85 -1.91 -17.51
N VAL A 110 20.65 -1.04 -18.51
CA VAL A 110 20.03 0.28 -18.30
C VAL A 110 18.56 0.15 -17.90
N ILE A 111 17.78 -0.73 -18.55
CA ILE A 111 16.38 -0.99 -18.19
C ILE A 111 16.28 -1.57 -16.77
N ALA A 112 17.13 -2.53 -16.41
CA ALA A 112 17.15 -3.13 -15.08
C ALA A 112 17.49 -2.08 -13.99
N CYS A 113 18.30 -1.08 -14.32
CA CYS A 113 18.67 0.01 -13.42
C CYS A 113 17.67 1.18 -13.41
N PHE A 114 16.65 1.18 -14.27
CA PHE A 114 15.72 2.30 -14.42
C PHE A 114 14.88 2.50 -13.15
N PRO A 115 14.85 3.72 -12.56
CA PRO A 115 14.27 3.95 -11.23
C PRO A 115 12.74 4.20 -11.26
N VAL A 116 12.17 4.49 -12.42
CA VAL A 116 10.75 4.81 -12.62
C VAL A 116 10.14 3.87 -13.67
N TYR A 117 8.81 3.88 -13.83
CA TYR A 117 8.15 3.07 -14.86
C TYR A 117 8.58 3.46 -16.27
N ARG A 118 8.74 4.76 -16.54
CA ARG A 118 9.23 5.31 -17.81
C ARG A 118 9.49 6.80 -17.70
N THR A 119 10.24 7.33 -18.66
CA THR A 119 10.35 8.76 -18.97
C THR A 119 9.30 9.17 -20.00
N TYR A 120 9.22 10.48 -20.28
CA TYR A 120 8.25 11.10 -21.20
C TYR A 120 8.90 12.03 -22.24
N ILE A 121 10.06 11.61 -22.76
CA ILE A 121 10.82 12.28 -23.81
C ILE A 121 10.09 12.10 -25.16
N ARG A 122 9.80 13.21 -25.85
CA ARG A 122 9.05 13.24 -27.12
C ARG A 122 9.76 14.03 -28.21
N ASN A 123 10.24 15.21 -27.85
CA ASN A 123 10.97 16.14 -28.69
C ASN A 123 12.37 16.37 -28.12
N SER A 124 13.15 17.20 -28.79
CA SER A 124 14.54 17.48 -28.40
C SER A 124 14.67 18.23 -27.07
N ASP A 125 13.57 18.78 -26.55
CA ASP A 125 13.51 19.43 -25.24
C ASP A 125 13.29 18.38 -24.13
N VAL A 126 14.36 17.68 -23.77
CA VAL A 126 14.34 16.71 -22.68
C VAL A 126 14.20 17.42 -21.33
N SER A 127 13.15 17.09 -20.57
CA SER A 127 12.95 17.64 -19.22
C SER A 127 14.09 17.24 -18.28
N GLU A 128 14.43 18.12 -17.33
CA GLU A 128 15.47 17.85 -16.32
C GLU A 128 15.15 16.60 -15.49
N ARG A 129 13.86 16.35 -15.23
CA ARG A 129 13.37 15.14 -14.56
C ARG A 129 13.77 13.89 -15.33
N ASP A 130 13.45 13.83 -16.63
CA ASP A 130 13.73 12.65 -17.45
C ASP A 130 15.24 12.49 -17.69
N ARG A 131 15.97 13.59 -17.89
CA ARG A 131 17.44 13.59 -17.99
C ARG A 131 18.07 12.92 -16.77
N ARG A 132 17.68 13.36 -15.57
CA ARG A 132 18.18 12.80 -14.31
C ARG A 132 17.90 11.31 -14.18
N TYR A 133 16.74 10.82 -14.61
CA TYR A 133 16.44 9.38 -14.54
C TYR A 133 17.27 8.55 -15.51
N VAL A 134 17.45 9.03 -16.75
CA VAL A 134 18.30 8.37 -17.75
C VAL A 134 19.74 8.31 -17.26
N GLU A 135 20.29 9.44 -16.82
CA GLU A 135 21.67 9.52 -16.32
C GLU A 135 21.89 8.63 -15.09
N LEU A 136 20.94 8.62 -14.15
CA LEU A 136 21.01 7.74 -12.98
C LEU A 136 21.00 6.26 -13.36
N ALA A 137 20.14 5.86 -14.30
CA ALA A 137 20.04 4.48 -14.77
C ALA A 137 21.33 4.04 -15.47
N VAL A 138 21.85 4.87 -16.38
CA VAL A 138 23.10 4.61 -17.10
C VAL A 138 24.30 4.55 -16.15
N ALA A 139 24.41 5.48 -15.21
CA ALA A 139 25.51 5.49 -14.23
C ALA A 139 25.48 4.26 -13.31
N ARG A 140 24.29 3.73 -12.98
CA ARG A 140 24.14 2.47 -12.22
C ARG A 140 24.49 1.26 -13.07
N ALA A 141 24.00 1.20 -14.31
CA ALA A 141 24.32 0.14 -15.26
C ALA A 141 25.83 0.04 -15.51
N LYS A 142 26.50 1.17 -15.77
CA LYS A 142 27.96 1.23 -15.92
C LYS A 142 28.70 0.69 -14.70
N ARG A 143 28.32 1.13 -13.49
CA ARG A 143 28.97 0.67 -12.25
C ARG A 143 28.79 -0.83 -11.97
N LYS A 144 27.65 -1.41 -12.36
CA LYS A 144 27.40 -2.85 -12.22
C LYS A 144 28.15 -3.70 -13.24
N ASN A 145 28.64 -3.11 -14.34
CA ASN A 145 29.24 -3.83 -15.46
C ASN A 145 30.64 -3.31 -15.82
N PRO A 146 31.64 -3.44 -14.90
CA PRO A 146 32.99 -2.90 -15.12
C PRO A 146 33.78 -3.56 -16.24
N ALA A 147 33.35 -4.75 -16.70
CA ALA A 147 33.98 -5.48 -17.80
C ALA A 147 33.47 -5.05 -19.20
N VAL A 148 32.44 -4.20 -19.27
CA VAL A 148 31.86 -3.71 -20.53
C VAL A 148 32.47 -2.34 -20.83
N ASN A 149 32.79 -2.08 -22.11
CA ASN A 149 33.33 -0.79 -22.53
C ASN A 149 32.36 0.34 -22.18
N GLU A 150 32.83 1.35 -21.43
CA GLU A 150 32.01 2.46 -21.00
C GLU A 150 31.42 3.30 -22.13
N SER A 151 32.07 3.33 -23.30
CA SER A 151 31.60 4.07 -24.47
C SER A 151 30.20 3.61 -24.92
N ILE A 152 29.85 2.34 -24.69
CA ILE A 152 28.54 1.79 -25.03
C ILE A 152 27.45 2.40 -24.14
N PHE A 153 27.72 2.56 -22.84
CA PHE A 153 26.77 3.20 -21.92
C PHE A 153 26.62 4.69 -22.19
N HIS A 154 27.71 5.37 -22.54
CA HIS A 154 27.67 6.77 -22.99
C HIS A 154 26.84 6.91 -24.27
N PHE A 155 27.03 6.01 -25.25
CA PHE A 155 26.21 5.97 -26.45
C PHE A 155 24.71 5.76 -26.13
N VAL A 156 24.36 4.80 -25.28
CA VAL A 156 22.96 4.58 -24.87
C VAL A 156 22.37 5.82 -24.20
N ARG A 157 23.13 6.50 -23.33
CA ARG A 157 22.70 7.78 -22.72
C ARG A 157 22.37 8.81 -23.79
N ASP A 158 23.30 9.06 -24.71
CA ASP A 158 23.17 10.11 -25.73
C ASP A 158 21.96 9.82 -26.64
N ILE A 159 21.77 8.54 -26.98
CA ILE A 159 20.59 8.06 -27.71
C ILE A 159 19.29 8.39 -26.96
N LEU A 160 19.20 8.03 -25.67
CA LEU A 160 18.02 8.23 -24.83
C LEU A 160 17.71 9.70 -24.56
N LEU A 161 18.74 10.56 -24.48
CA LEU A 161 18.62 12.00 -24.26
C LEU A 161 18.42 12.80 -25.56
N LEU A 162 18.25 12.11 -26.70
CA LEU A 162 18.12 12.74 -28.01
C LEU A 162 19.28 13.69 -28.34
N GLU A 163 20.49 13.36 -27.86
CA GLU A 163 21.72 14.05 -28.21
C GLU A 163 22.15 13.56 -29.60
N TYR A 164 22.08 14.45 -30.60
CA TYR A 164 22.37 14.13 -31.98
C TYR A 164 23.81 14.47 -32.33
N PRO A 165 24.55 13.58 -33.02
CA PRO A 165 25.77 13.98 -33.71
C PRO A 165 25.52 15.16 -34.66
N ASP A 166 26.48 16.08 -34.80
CA ASP A 166 26.34 17.30 -35.62
C ASP A 166 25.94 17.03 -37.08
N HIS A 167 26.28 15.84 -37.60
CA HIS A 167 26.02 15.42 -38.98
C HIS A 167 24.71 14.63 -39.15
N SER A 168 23.85 14.58 -38.13
CA SER A 168 22.60 13.80 -38.18
C SER A 168 21.56 14.47 -39.08
N ASP A 169 21.13 13.77 -40.13
CA ASP A 169 19.99 14.17 -40.95
C ASP A 169 18.64 13.94 -40.22
N GLU A 170 17.56 14.48 -40.78
CA GLU A 170 16.23 14.33 -40.16
C GLU A 170 15.76 12.87 -40.10
N VAL A 171 16.21 12.01 -41.03
CA VAL A 171 15.87 10.59 -41.03
C VAL A 171 16.49 9.88 -39.83
N ALA A 172 17.75 10.15 -39.52
CA ALA A 172 18.46 9.64 -38.35
C ALA A 172 17.80 10.12 -37.05
N LYS A 173 17.47 11.41 -36.96
CA LYS A 173 16.76 11.97 -35.79
C LYS A 173 15.40 11.31 -35.57
N ILE A 174 14.64 11.05 -36.64
CA ILE A 174 13.35 10.33 -36.56
C ILE A 174 13.55 8.90 -36.05
N ARG A 175 14.59 8.18 -36.52
CA ARG A 175 14.90 6.82 -36.06
C ARG A 175 15.24 6.81 -34.57
N GLN A 176 16.08 7.74 -34.10
CA GLN A 176 16.42 7.88 -32.70
C GLN A 176 15.18 8.19 -31.83
N ARG A 177 14.33 9.15 -32.25
CA ARG A 177 13.06 9.46 -31.53
C ARG A 177 12.13 8.25 -31.44
N ARG A 178 12.03 7.45 -32.51
CA ARG A 178 11.25 6.20 -32.52
C ARG A 178 11.83 5.17 -31.55
N PHE A 179 13.16 5.02 -31.51
CA PHE A 179 13.83 4.15 -30.55
C PHE A 179 13.54 4.58 -29.12
N VAL A 180 13.70 5.87 -28.78
CA VAL A 180 13.40 6.39 -27.43
C VAL A 180 11.92 6.17 -27.07
N SER A 181 11.01 6.41 -28.01
CA SER A 181 9.59 6.12 -27.80
C SER A 181 9.33 4.65 -27.49
N ARG A 182 9.96 3.72 -28.23
CA ARG A 182 9.83 2.28 -28.00
C ARG A 182 10.47 1.85 -26.67
N PHE A 183 11.63 2.38 -26.33
CA PHE A 183 12.30 2.15 -25.05
C PHE A 183 11.36 2.50 -23.89
N GLN A 184 10.75 3.70 -23.91
CA GLN A 184 9.81 4.16 -22.89
C GLN A 184 8.52 3.31 -22.81
N GLN A 185 8.10 2.69 -23.91
CA GLN A 185 6.97 1.75 -23.92
C GLN A 185 7.34 0.39 -23.31
N VAL A 186 8.60 -0.01 -23.37
CA VAL A 186 9.09 -1.31 -22.89
C VAL A 186 9.46 -1.27 -21.40
N THR A 187 9.98 -0.15 -20.87
CA THR A 187 10.38 -0.07 -19.46
C THR A 187 9.21 -0.25 -18.47
N SER A 188 8.02 0.26 -18.81
CA SER A 188 6.85 0.21 -17.92
C SER A 188 6.33 -1.20 -17.64
N PRO A 189 6.01 -2.03 -18.65
CA PRO A 189 5.58 -3.41 -18.40
C PRO A 189 6.67 -4.25 -17.72
N ILE A 190 7.95 -3.99 -18.02
CA ILE A 190 9.07 -4.66 -17.31
C ILE A 190 9.06 -4.29 -15.82
N MET A 191 8.91 -3.01 -15.48
CA MET A 191 8.82 -2.58 -14.08
C MET A 191 7.66 -3.27 -13.36
N ALA A 192 6.46 -3.23 -13.93
CA ALA A 192 5.27 -3.84 -13.34
C ALA A 192 5.46 -5.35 -13.13
N LYS A 193 5.87 -6.09 -14.17
CA LYS A 193 6.03 -7.55 -14.11
C LYS A 193 7.16 -7.97 -13.16
N ALA A 194 8.24 -7.21 -13.11
CA ALA A 194 9.40 -7.55 -12.31
C ALA A 194 9.23 -7.18 -10.83
N VAL A 195 8.65 -6.02 -10.55
CA VAL A 195 8.51 -5.54 -9.18
C VAL A 195 7.20 -6.02 -8.57
N GLU A 196 6.07 -5.69 -9.20
CA GLU A 196 4.75 -5.95 -8.65
C GLU A 196 4.34 -7.43 -8.76
N ASP A 197 4.65 -8.07 -9.89
CA ASP A 197 4.26 -9.45 -10.17
C ASP A 197 5.41 -10.45 -9.95
N THR A 198 6.52 -10.03 -9.33
CA THR A 198 7.61 -10.96 -8.99
C THR A 198 8.27 -10.59 -7.67
N ALA A 199 8.96 -9.45 -7.59
CA ALA A 199 9.71 -9.08 -6.38
C ALA A 199 8.83 -8.96 -5.12
N PHE A 200 7.59 -8.49 -5.24
CA PHE A 200 6.62 -8.42 -4.14
C PHE A 200 6.15 -9.78 -3.62
N TYR A 201 6.31 -10.85 -4.39
CA TYR A 201 6.00 -12.21 -3.94
C TYR A 201 7.22 -12.91 -3.35
N ILE A 202 8.42 -12.33 -3.50
CA ILE A 202 9.67 -12.83 -2.95
C ILE A 202 10.03 -12.08 -1.65
N PHE A 203 9.94 -10.75 -1.62
CA PHE A 203 10.36 -9.96 -0.47
C PHE A 203 9.27 -9.86 0.62
N ASN A 204 9.14 -10.92 1.41
CA ASN A 204 7.98 -11.11 2.30
C ASN A 204 8.18 -10.55 3.73
N ARG A 205 9.02 -9.52 3.92
CA ARG A 205 9.32 -8.93 5.25
C ARG A 205 8.07 -8.45 5.98
N LEU A 206 7.24 -7.66 5.30
CA LEU A 206 5.93 -7.20 5.79
C LEU A 206 5.04 -6.98 4.56
N VAL A 207 4.18 -7.95 4.25
CA VAL A 207 3.55 -8.05 2.92
C VAL A 207 2.42 -7.03 2.69
N SER A 208 2.02 -6.27 3.72
CA SER A 208 1.14 -5.11 3.55
C SER A 208 1.81 -3.93 2.85
N LEU A 209 3.15 -3.91 2.77
CA LEU A 209 3.92 -2.91 2.01
C LEU A 209 4.15 -3.33 0.55
N ASN A 210 3.81 -4.57 0.21
CA ASN A 210 3.98 -5.14 -1.12
C ASN A 210 2.71 -4.90 -1.94
N GLU A 211 2.42 -3.62 -2.21
CA GLU A 211 1.26 -3.16 -2.98
C GLU A 211 1.64 -2.47 -4.27
N VAL A 212 0.69 -2.39 -5.20
CA VAL A 212 0.84 -1.63 -6.45
C VAL A 212 1.27 -0.19 -6.14
N GLY A 213 2.41 0.24 -6.71
CA GLY A 213 3.06 1.52 -6.42
C GLY A 213 3.83 1.63 -5.10
N GLY A 214 3.89 0.54 -4.33
CA GLY A 214 4.62 0.46 -3.08
C GLY A 214 6.14 0.36 -3.27
N ASP A 215 6.87 0.78 -2.24
CA ASP A 215 8.31 0.60 -2.11
C ASP A 215 8.58 -0.13 -0.79
N PRO A 216 8.72 -1.47 -0.79
CA PRO A 216 8.91 -2.27 0.42
C PRO A 216 10.17 -1.91 1.21
N GLU A 217 11.14 -1.18 0.65
CA GLU A 217 12.27 -0.65 1.42
C GLU A 217 11.89 0.56 2.26
N ALA A 218 10.95 1.37 1.78
CA ALA A 218 10.34 2.46 2.53
C ALA A 218 9.40 1.89 3.60
N PHE A 219 9.98 1.46 4.72
CA PHE A 219 9.25 0.86 5.82
C PHE A 219 8.40 1.91 6.55
N GLY A 220 7.15 2.07 6.07
CA GLY A 220 6.15 3.01 6.59
C GLY A 220 6.37 4.49 6.20
N THR A 221 5.40 5.31 6.55
CA THR A 221 5.32 6.76 6.26
C THR A 221 5.31 7.55 7.56
N SER A 222 6.20 8.54 7.72
CA SER A 222 6.14 9.44 8.87
C SER A 222 4.91 10.34 8.81
N LEU A 223 4.38 10.74 9.96
CA LEU A 223 3.27 11.69 10.04
C LEU A 223 3.55 12.99 9.27
N ALA A 224 4.74 13.58 9.44
CA ALA A 224 5.16 14.78 8.71
C ALA A 224 5.14 14.59 7.18
N ALA A 225 5.71 13.49 6.67
CA ALA A 225 5.67 13.18 5.23
C ALA A 225 4.24 12.97 4.71
N PHE A 226 3.36 12.33 5.49
CA PHE A 226 1.95 12.16 5.11
C PHE A 226 1.25 13.52 4.99
N HIS A 227 1.42 14.40 5.98
CA HIS A 227 0.89 15.76 5.91
C HIS A 227 1.46 16.57 4.75
N GLN A 228 2.77 16.51 4.51
CA GLN A 228 3.41 17.21 3.39
C GLN A 228 2.85 16.74 2.04
N GLN A 229 2.58 15.44 1.88
CA GLN A 229 1.95 14.92 0.67
C GLN A 229 0.51 15.40 0.50
N ASN A 230 -0.26 15.53 1.58
CA ASN A 230 -1.61 16.11 1.52
C ASN A 230 -1.60 17.60 1.15
N ILE A 231 -0.66 18.38 1.70
CA ILE A 231 -0.45 19.78 1.32
C ILE A 231 -0.08 19.89 -0.16
N HIS A 232 0.87 19.07 -0.63
CA HIS A 232 1.26 19.05 -2.05
C HIS A 232 0.08 18.67 -2.95
N ARG A 233 -0.69 17.63 -2.58
CA ARG A 233 -1.88 17.20 -3.33
C ARG A 233 -2.94 18.28 -3.40
N GLN A 234 -3.23 18.97 -2.29
CA GLN A 234 -4.15 20.10 -2.31
C GLN A 234 -3.73 21.17 -3.32
N ALA A 235 -2.45 21.54 -3.33
CA ALA A 235 -1.98 22.64 -4.15
C ALA A 235 -1.87 22.30 -5.65
N HIS A 236 -1.56 21.04 -6.00
CA HIS A 236 -1.25 20.66 -7.40
C HIS A 236 -2.26 19.69 -8.01
N TRP A 237 -2.87 18.82 -7.20
CA TRP A 237 -3.72 17.72 -7.66
C TRP A 237 -4.98 17.54 -6.78
N PRO A 238 -5.78 18.60 -6.52
CA PRO A 238 -6.90 18.57 -5.58
C PRO A 238 -8.03 17.62 -5.99
N TYR A 239 -8.04 17.18 -7.25
CA TYR A 239 -9.05 16.30 -7.82
C TYR A 239 -8.52 14.88 -8.15
N SER A 240 -7.31 14.53 -7.67
CA SER A 240 -6.78 13.16 -7.78
C SER A 240 -7.63 12.20 -6.94
N LEU A 241 -7.75 10.94 -7.37
CA LEU A 241 -8.46 9.94 -6.58
C LEU A 241 -7.67 9.56 -5.32
N LEU A 242 -8.40 9.23 -4.26
CA LEU A 242 -7.86 8.71 -3.01
C LEU A 242 -8.34 7.27 -2.84
N SER A 243 -7.64 6.34 -3.48
CA SER A 243 -7.97 4.91 -3.41
C SER A 243 -7.25 4.22 -2.25
N THR A 244 -7.91 3.22 -1.69
CA THR A 244 -7.35 2.32 -0.67
C THR A 244 -7.50 0.84 -1.06
N SER A 245 -8.46 0.49 -1.90
CA SER A 245 -8.56 -0.83 -2.54
C SER A 245 -8.92 -0.62 -3.99
N THR A 246 -8.46 -1.50 -4.88
CA THR A 246 -8.85 -1.52 -6.29
C THR A 246 -8.94 -2.98 -6.76
N HIS A 247 -9.41 -3.18 -7.99
CA HIS A 247 -9.41 -4.50 -8.64
C HIS A 247 -8.00 -5.05 -8.91
N ASP A 248 -6.95 -4.24 -8.80
CA ASP A 248 -5.56 -4.64 -9.05
C ASP A 248 -4.66 -4.59 -7.81
N THR A 249 -5.14 -4.04 -6.68
CA THR A 249 -4.43 -4.16 -5.40
C THR A 249 -4.16 -5.63 -5.06
N LYS A 250 -2.96 -5.93 -4.55
CA LYS A 250 -2.56 -7.31 -4.20
C LYS A 250 -3.32 -7.82 -2.97
N ARG A 251 -3.76 -6.92 -2.09
CA ARG A 251 -4.53 -7.18 -0.87
C ARG A 251 -5.52 -6.02 -0.65
N SER A 252 -6.73 -6.30 -0.19
CA SER A 252 -7.69 -5.26 0.20
C SER A 252 -7.17 -4.41 1.37
N GLU A 253 -7.78 -3.25 1.56
CA GLU A 253 -7.37 -2.29 2.58
C GLU A 253 -7.45 -2.82 4.02
N ASP A 254 -8.41 -3.69 4.33
CA ASP A 254 -8.57 -4.24 5.69
C ASP A 254 -7.62 -5.41 5.95
N VAL A 255 -7.22 -6.16 4.91
CA VAL A 255 -6.13 -7.15 4.99
C VAL A 255 -4.82 -6.45 5.36
N ARG A 256 -4.52 -5.33 4.69
CA ARG A 256 -3.29 -4.56 4.98
C ARG A 256 -3.35 -3.90 6.36
N ALA A 257 -4.50 -3.35 6.75
CA ALA A 257 -4.70 -2.73 8.07
C ALA A 257 -4.38 -3.71 9.23
N ARG A 258 -4.73 -4.99 9.07
CA ARG A 258 -4.38 -6.07 10.00
C ARG A 258 -2.91 -6.44 9.98
N ILE A 259 -2.34 -6.66 8.79
CA ILE A 259 -0.94 -7.05 8.67
C ILE A 259 0.00 -5.96 9.21
N ASN A 260 -0.37 -4.67 9.07
CA ASN A 260 0.39 -3.55 9.63
C ASN A 260 0.62 -3.66 11.15
N VAL A 261 -0.30 -4.29 11.90
CA VAL A 261 -0.19 -4.49 13.35
C VAL A 261 1.08 -5.29 13.71
N LEU A 262 1.55 -6.18 12.84
CA LEU A 262 2.79 -6.96 13.05
C LEU A 262 4.03 -6.07 13.18
N SER A 263 3.99 -4.85 12.62
CA SER A 263 5.06 -3.88 12.79
C SER A 263 5.10 -3.28 14.19
N GLU A 264 3.97 -3.25 14.91
CA GLU A 264 3.88 -2.68 16.25
C GLU A 264 4.30 -3.70 17.33
N ILE A 265 4.01 -4.99 17.11
CA ILE A 265 4.30 -6.10 18.02
C ILE A 265 5.24 -7.16 17.41
N PRO A 266 6.45 -6.77 16.97
CA PRO A 266 7.34 -7.65 16.22
C PRO A 266 7.82 -8.87 17.01
N GLN A 267 7.92 -8.79 18.34
CA GLN A 267 8.35 -9.93 19.17
C GLN A 267 7.26 -11.00 19.32
N ASP A 268 6.00 -10.59 19.43
CA ASP A 268 4.86 -11.53 19.42
C ASP A 268 4.77 -12.22 18.07
N TRP A 269 4.86 -11.43 16.99
CA TRP A 269 4.93 -11.96 15.62
C TRP A 269 6.04 -13.00 15.47
N ARG A 270 7.27 -12.68 15.90
CA ARG A 270 8.39 -13.62 15.89
C ARG A 270 8.07 -14.90 16.64
N THR A 271 7.55 -14.77 17.87
CA THR A 271 7.24 -15.93 18.72
C THR A 271 6.25 -16.86 18.04
N HIS A 272 5.17 -16.30 17.49
CA HIS A 272 4.13 -17.04 16.78
C HIS A 272 4.64 -17.67 15.48
N ALA A 273 5.28 -16.90 14.60
CA ALA A 273 5.78 -17.40 13.31
C ALA A 273 6.74 -18.60 13.48
N PHE A 274 7.71 -18.50 14.39
CA PHE A 274 8.66 -19.59 14.64
C PHE A 274 7.99 -20.81 15.31
N ARG A 275 7.04 -20.57 16.23
CA ARG A 275 6.26 -21.64 16.86
C ARG A 275 5.44 -22.41 15.83
N TRP A 276 4.72 -21.70 14.95
CA TRP A 276 3.91 -22.32 13.91
C TRP A 276 4.77 -23.11 12.93
N SER A 277 5.91 -22.57 12.51
CA SER A 277 6.83 -23.31 11.64
C SER A 277 7.33 -24.61 12.25
N ARG A 278 7.56 -24.64 13.57
CA ARG A 278 7.90 -25.89 14.29
C ARG A 278 6.71 -26.85 14.35
N ILE A 279 5.51 -26.37 14.66
CA ILE A 279 4.29 -27.21 14.74
C ILE A 279 4.00 -27.85 13.37
N ASN A 280 4.15 -27.08 12.30
CA ASN A 280 3.79 -27.48 10.95
C ASN A 280 4.90 -28.24 10.21
N GLN A 281 6.07 -28.44 10.82
CA GLN A 281 7.21 -29.10 10.17
C GLN A 281 6.85 -30.47 9.59
N ARG A 282 6.04 -31.27 10.29
CA ARG A 282 5.60 -32.61 9.85
C ARG A 282 4.55 -32.58 8.73
N LYS A 283 3.97 -31.41 8.44
CA LYS A 283 2.98 -31.23 7.37
C LYS A 283 3.66 -30.91 6.01
N LYS A 284 4.97 -30.65 6.01
CA LYS A 284 5.73 -30.37 4.79
C LYS A 284 6.12 -31.66 4.07
N THR A 285 6.18 -31.57 2.75
CA THR A 285 6.67 -32.64 1.88
C THR A 285 8.05 -32.24 1.34
N GLU A 286 8.94 -33.20 1.17
CA GLU A 286 10.23 -32.98 0.52
C GLU A 286 10.06 -33.05 -1.01
N VAL A 287 10.53 -32.02 -1.72
CA VAL A 287 10.49 -31.92 -3.19
C VAL A 287 11.89 -31.48 -3.62
N ASP A 288 12.56 -32.29 -4.45
CA ASP A 288 13.95 -32.07 -4.90
C ASP A 288 14.96 -31.83 -3.76
N GLY A 289 14.76 -32.50 -2.63
CA GLY A 289 15.64 -32.37 -1.45
C GLY A 289 15.38 -31.14 -0.57
N GLU A 290 14.37 -30.32 -0.90
CA GLU A 290 13.99 -29.15 -0.12
C GLU A 290 12.55 -29.27 0.41
N PRO A 291 12.24 -28.70 1.60
CA PRO A 291 10.89 -28.75 2.15
C PRO A 291 9.94 -27.78 1.40
N ALA A 292 8.81 -28.31 0.94
CA ALA A 292 7.72 -27.57 0.31
C ALA A 292 6.51 -27.41 1.26
N PRO A 293 5.95 -26.20 1.41
CA PRO A 293 6.43 -24.94 0.84
C PRO A 293 7.75 -24.47 1.50
N SER A 294 8.52 -23.69 0.74
CA SER A 294 9.75 -23.04 1.19
C SER A 294 9.52 -22.20 2.45
N ARG A 295 10.59 -21.86 3.16
CA ARG A 295 10.48 -21.00 4.37
C ARG A 295 9.92 -19.62 4.01
N ASN A 296 10.22 -19.09 2.82
CA ASN A 296 9.74 -17.78 2.42
C ASN A 296 8.24 -17.81 2.06
N ASP A 297 7.77 -18.87 1.39
CA ASP A 297 6.35 -19.05 1.06
C ASP A 297 5.52 -19.34 2.31
N GLU A 298 6.07 -20.09 3.26
CA GLU A 298 5.43 -20.30 4.57
C GLU A 298 5.29 -18.98 5.36
N TYR A 299 6.30 -18.10 5.32
CA TYR A 299 6.25 -16.79 5.98
C TYR A 299 5.20 -15.86 5.36
N LEU A 300 5.07 -15.88 4.03
CA LEU A 300 4.01 -15.21 3.28
C LEU A 300 2.63 -15.75 3.71
N LEU A 301 2.47 -17.07 3.73
CA LEU A 301 1.21 -17.72 4.10
C LEU A 301 0.72 -17.29 5.48
N TYR A 302 1.59 -17.26 6.49
CA TYR A 302 1.21 -16.84 7.84
C TYR A 302 0.70 -15.38 7.89
N GLN A 303 1.34 -14.45 7.18
CA GLN A 303 0.85 -13.07 7.10
C GLN A 303 -0.47 -12.97 6.33
N THR A 304 -0.61 -13.72 5.23
CA THR A 304 -1.85 -13.79 4.45
C THR A 304 -3.01 -14.31 5.29
N LEU A 305 -2.80 -15.37 6.08
CA LEU A 305 -3.80 -15.89 6.99
C LEU A 305 -4.19 -14.83 8.03
N LEU A 306 -3.23 -14.18 8.69
CA LEU A 306 -3.53 -13.13 9.68
C LEU A 306 -4.29 -11.93 9.09
N GLY A 307 -3.98 -11.54 7.86
CA GLY A 307 -4.68 -10.47 7.18
C GLY A 307 -6.10 -10.86 6.76
N SER A 308 -6.29 -12.08 6.25
CA SER A 308 -7.55 -12.51 5.62
C SER A 308 -8.47 -13.36 6.52
N TRP A 309 -8.05 -13.71 7.73
CA TRP A 309 -8.81 -14.60 8.61
C TRP A 309 -10.21 -14.05 8.89
N PRO A 310 -11.28 -14.85 8.77
CA PRO A 310 -12.63 -14.38 9.07
C PRO A 310 -12.75 -13.84 10.50
N ILE A 311 -13.51 -12.75 10.67
CA ILE A 311 -13.79 -12.19 12.00
C ILE A 311 -14.67 -13.13 12.80
N ASP A 312 -15.74 -13.62 12.15
CA ASP A 312 -16.69 -14.52 12.76
C ASP A 312 -16.23 -15.98 12.60
N PRO A 313 -16.62 -16.87 13.54
CA PRO A 313 -16.37 -18.29 13.40
C PRO A 313 -16.97 -18.83 12.10
N MET A 314 -16.16 -19.57 11.34
CA MET A 314 -16.60 -20.23 10.11
C MET A 314 -17.40 -21.50 10.43
N SER A 315 -18.52 -21.70 9.74
CA SER A 315 -19.08 -23.02 9.54
C SER A 315 -18.12 -23.92 8.76
N ARG A 316 -18.37 -25.23 8.76
CA ARG A 316 -17.55 -26.20 8.00
C ARG A 316 -17.48 -25.87 6.50
N ALA A 317 -18.60 -25.51 5.89
CA ALA A 317 -18.66 -25.16 4.48
C ALA A 317 -17.88 -23.86 4.16
N GLU A 318 -17.97 -22.85 5.03
CA GLU A 318 -17.18 -21.62 4.88
C GLU A 318 -15.68 -21.88 5.04
N ARG A 319 -15.31 -22.80 5.94
CA ARG A 319 -13.92 -23.21 6.12
C ARG A 319 -13.38 -23.92 4.88
N ASP A 320 -14.14 -24.84 4.29
CA ASP A 320 -13.72 -25.53 3.07
C ASP A 320 -13.49 -24.52 1.92
N GLN A 321 -14.39 -23.54 1.77
CA GLN A 321 -14.23 -22.44 0.81
C GLN A 321 -13.01 -21.56 1.12
N TYR A 322 -12.75 -21.26 2.40
CA TYR A 322 -11.59 -20.47 2.80
C TYR A 322 -10.28 -21.22 2.49
N VAL A 323 -10.21 -22.52 2.77
CA VAL A 323 -9.06 -23.36 2.41
C VAL A 323 -8.80 -23.29 0.91
N GLU A 324 -9.82 -23.43 0.09
CA GLU A 324 -9.70 -23.33 -1.37
C GLU A 324 -9.17 -21.95 -1.80
N ARG A 325 -9.72 -20.86 -1.25
CA ARG A 325 -9.25 -19.49 -1.52
C ARG A 325 -7.77 -19.32 -1.20
N ILE A 326 -7.31 -19.84 -0.06
CA ILE A 326 -5.90 -19.76 0.34
C ILE A 326 -5.01 -20.64 -0.55
N GLN A 327 -5.48 -21.81 -0.97
CA GLN A 327 -4.76 -22.65 -1.94
C GLN A 327 -4.61 -21.95 -3.29
N GLN A 328 -5.67 -21.34 -3.80
CA GLN A 328 -5.65 -20.56 -5.05
C GLN A 328 -4.71 -19.36 -4.94
N TYR A 329 -4.77 -18.62 -3.83
CA TYR A 329 -3.85 -17.53 -3.56
C TYR A 329 -2.39 -17.99 -3.54
N MET A 330 -2.07 -19.06 -2.80
CA MET A 330 -0.70 -19.56 -2.70
C MET A 330 -0.18 -20.08 -4.03
N THR A 331 -1.04 -20.72 -4.84
CA THR A 331 -0.68 -21.13 -6.21
C THR A 331 -0.30 -19.92 -7.06
N LYS A 332 -1.13 -18.86 -7.05
CA LYS A 332 -0.81 -17.62 -7.76
C LYS A 332 0.48 -16.98 -7.21
N ALA A 333 0.64 -16.90 -5.90
CA ALA A 333 1.80 -16.28 -5.27
C ALA A 333 3.12 -16.98 -5.62
N THR A 334 3.16 -18.31 -5.60
CA THR A 334 4.38 -19.07 -5.94
C THR A 334 4.70 -19.00 -7.43
N HIS A 335 3.67 -18.97 -8.30
CA HIS A 335 3.83 -18.73 -9.74
C HIS A 335 4.34 -17.33 -10.05
N GLU A 336 3.85 -16.31 -9.35
CA GLU A 336 4.34 -14.95 -9.50
C GLU A 336 5.77 -14.78 -8.97
N ALA A 337 6.12 -15.45 -7.87
CA ALA A 337 7.48 -15.43 -7.34
C ALA A 337 8.53 -16.02 -8.31
N LYS A 338 8.16 -17.00 -9.15
CA LYS A 338 9.06 -17.61 -10.16
C LYS A 338 10.35 -18.21 -9.55
N VAL A 339 10.28 -18.67 -8.30
CA VAL A 339 11.41 -19.29 -7.57
C VAL A 339 11.39 -20.81 -7.70
N HIS A 340 10.24 -21.43 -7.41
CA HIS A 340 10.08 -22.89 -7.41
C HIS A 340 9.13 -23.39 -8.49
N THR A 341 8.24 -22.52 -9.00
CA THR A 341 7.29 -22.82 -10.07
C THR A 341 6.99 -21.53 -10.85
N SER A 342 6.38 -21.63 -12.04
CA SER A 342 5.96 -20.49 -12.84
C SER A 342 4.77 -20.83 -13.73
N TRP A 343 4.06 -19.82 -14.23
CA TRP A 343 2.99 -20.01 -15.21
C TRP A 343 3.46 -20.66 -16.53
N ILE A 344 4.72 -20.47 -16.91
CA ILE A 344 5.29 -20.97 -18.17
C ILE A 344 5.76 -22.42 -18.02
N SER A 345 6.39 -22.74 -16.89
CA SER A 345 6.89 -24.08 -16.57
C SER A 345 6.47 -24.41 -15.14
N PRO A 346 5.25 -24.98 -14.97
CA PRO A 346 4.73 -25.38 -13.67
C PRO A 346 5.55 -26.53 -13.05
N HIS A 347 5.76 -26.47 -11.74
CA HIS A 347 6.40 -27.53 -10.97
C HIS A 347 5.35 -28.27 -10.13
N GLU A 348 4.69 -29.26 -10.76
CA GLU A 348 3.49 -29.93 -10.21
C GLU A 348 3.69 -30.49 -8.80
N GLN A 349 4.87 -31.08 -8.51
CA GLN A 349 5.16 -31.64 -7.19
C GLN A 349 5.21 -30.57 -6.09
N TYR A 350 5.78 -29.40 -6.40
CA TYR A 350 5.88 -28.29 -5.44
C TYR A 350 4.52 -27.64 -5.21
N GLU A 351 3.73 -27.48 -6.28
CA GLU A 351 2.37 -26.95 -6.20
C GLU A 351 1.46 -27.85 -5.38
N GLN A 352 1.50 -29.17 -5.65
CA GLN A 352 0.73 -30.14 -4.90
C GLN A 352 1.14 -30.18 -3.43
N ALA A 353 2.44 -30.17 -3.13
CA ALA A 353 2.95 -30.11 -1.76
C ALA A 353 2.48 -28.84 -1.03
N THR A 354 2.50 -27.68 -1.71
CA THR A 354 2.01 -26.41 -1.16
C THR A 354 0.50 -26.46 -0.88
N ARG A 355 -0.30 -26.99 -1.82
CA ARG A 355 -1.75 -27.16 -1.64
C ARG A 355 -2.07 -28.11 -0.48
N GLN A 356 -1.38 -29.24 -0.39
CA GLN A 356 -1.54 -30.21 0.70
C GLN A 356 -1.15 -29.60 2.04
N PHE A 357 -0.05 -28.83 2.08
CA PHE A 357 0.35 -28.12 3.29
C PHE A 357 -0.74 -27.16 3.77
N VAL A 358 -1.35 -26.36 2.88
CA VAL A 358 -2.46 -25.45 3.25
C VAL A 358 -3.66 -26.24 3.78
N ALA A 359 -4.05 -27.34 3.14
CA ALA A 359 -5.17 -28.17 3.60
C ALA A 359 -4.90 -28.77 4.99
N ALA A 360 -3.72 -29.36 5.20
CA ALA A 360 -3.33 -29.93 6.49
C ALA A 360 -3.13 -28.85 7.57
N LEU A 361 -2.70 -27.65 7.18
CA LEU A 361 -2.53 -26.51 8.08
C LEU A 361 -3.89 -26.11 8.69
N LEU A 362 -4.92 -26.04 7.86
CA LEU A 362 -6.25 -25.52 8.17
C LEU A 362 -7.30 -26.59 8.49
N GLU A 363 -6.90 -27.86 8.58
CA GLU A 363 -7.77 -28.97 8.94
C GLU A 363 -8.54 -28.69 10.24
N ASP A 364 -9.87 -28.80 10.19
CA ASP A 364 -10.74 -28.62 11.36
C ASP A 364 -10.69 -29.84 12.27
N SER A 365 -9.77 -29.80 13.22
CA SER A 365 -9.56 -30.89 14.17
C SER A 365 -9.23 -30.32 15.54
N PRO A 366 -9.82 -30.85 16.63
CA PRO A 366 -9.46 -30.46 17.99
C PRO A 366 -8.00 -30.79 18.33
N ARG A 367 -7.32 -31.62 17.52
CA ARG A 367 -5.89 -31.93 17.64
C ARG A 367 -5.00 -30.98 16.83
N ASN A 368 -5.56 -30.03 16.07
CA ASN A 368 -4.77 -29.11 15.26
C ASN A 368 -4.13 -28.01 16.13
N ALA A 369 -2.95 -28.33 16.66
CA ALA A 369 -2.17 -27.43 17.52
C ALA A 369 -1.81 -26.08 16.86
N PHE A 370 -1.80 -26.01 15.52
CA PHE A 370 -1.62 -24.75 14.82
C PHE A 370 -2.83 -23.84 15.03
N LEU A 371 -4.05 -24.28 14.73
CA LEU A 371 -5.26 -23.46 14.89
C LEU A 371 -5.48 -23.05 16.35
N THR A 372 -5.27 -23.96 17.31
CA THR A 372 -5.31 -23.64 18.75
C THR A 372 -4.36 -22.50 19.13
N SER A 373 -3.19 -22.40 18.48
CA SER A 373 -2.22 -21.34 18.72
C SER A 373 -2.42 -20.12 17.81
N PHE A 374 -3.06 -20.27 16.67
CA PHE A 374 -3.18 -19.26 15.63
C PHE A 374 -4.42 -18.39 15.83
N GLU A 375 -5.58 -18.98 16.08
CA GLU A 375 -6.86 -18.26 16.17
C GLU A 375 -6.87 -17.17 17.24
N PRO A 376 -6.32 -17.37 18.47
CA PRO A 376 -6.28 -16.30 19.46
C PRO A 376 -5.45 -15.09 19.00
N PHE A 377 -4.32 -15.34 18.34
CA PHE A 377 -3.46 -14.28 17.82
C PHE A 377 -4.09 -13.61 16.59
N ALA A 378 -4.74 -14.38 15.71
CA ALA A 378 -5.50 -13.82 14.58
C ALA A 378 -6.64 -12.92 15.06
N LYS A 379 -7.34 -13.30 16.14
CA LYS A 379 -8.37 -12.46 16.78
C LYS A 379 -7.77 -11.17 17.35
N GLN A 380 -6.62 -11.25 18.02
CA GLN A 380 -5.91 -10.08 18.52
C GLN A 380 -5.53 -9.10 17.39
N ILE A 381 -4.93 -9.61 16.32
CA ILE A 381 -4.58 -8.82 15.11
C ILE A 381 -5.83 -8.22 14.46
N ALA A 382 -6.92 -8.98 14.36
CA ALA A 382 -8.18 -8.51 13.78
C ALA A 382 -8.77 -7.34 14.59
N SER A 383 -8.74 -7.40 15.93
CA SER A 383 -9.22 -6.31 16.80
C SER A 383 -8.46 -5.01 16.58
N PHE A 384 -7.13 -5.04 16.52
CA PHE A 384 -6.33 -3.84 16.24
C PHE A 384 -6.50 -3.37 14.79
N GLY A 385 -6.62 -4.30 13.83
CA GLY A 385 -6.83 -4.00 12.43
C GLY A 385 -8.14 -3.23 12.14
N ILE A 386 -9.20 -3.44 12.93
CA ILE A 386 -10.44 -2.67 12.86
C ILE A 386 -10.18 -1.17 13.08
N TRP A 387 -9.35 -0.81 14.05
CA TRP A 387 -9.05 0.58 14.37
C TRP A 387 -8.17 1.25 13.32
N ASN A 388 -7.19 0.52 12.78
CA ASN A 388 -6.40 0.98 11.63
C ASN A 388 -7.29 1.21 10.41
N SER A 389 -8.22 0.29 10.11
CA SER A 389 -9.15 0.43 8.98
C SER A 389 -10.11 1.60 9.15
N LEU A 390 -10.66 1.82 10.35
CA LEU A 390 -11.58 2.92 10.61
C LEU A 390 -10.88 4.29 10.48
N SER A 391 -9.66 4.38 11.00
CA SER A 391 -8.80 5.56 10.87
C SER A 391 -8.46 5.83 9.40
N GLN A 392 -8.05 4.80 8.66
CA GLN A 392 -7.80 4.87 7.22
C GLN A 392 -9.04 5.35 6.45
N THR A 393 -10.21 4.84 6.80
CA THR A 393 -11.49 5.20 6.18
C THR A 393 -11.78 6.68 6.37
N LEU A 394 -11.70 7.20 7.60
CA LEU A 394 -11.96 8.61 7.85
C LEU A 394 -10.92 9.51 7.16
N LEU A 395 -9.63 9.15 7.20
CA LEU A 395 -8.57 9.89 6.51
C LEU A 395 -8.82 9.96 5.00
N LYS A 396 -9.15 8.82 4.35
CA LYS A 396 -9.52 8.77 2.93
C LYS A 396 -10.65 9.74 2.60
N LEU A 397 -11.66 9.80 3.46
CA LEU A 397 -12.85 10.62 3.25
C LEU A 397 -12.64 12.09 3.59
N THR A 398 -11.50 12.52 4.14
CA THR A 398 -11.34 13.90 4.63
C THR A 398 -10.07 14.60 4.15
N CYS A 399 -9.08 13.83 3.68
CA CYS A 399 -7.90 14.39 3.01
C CYS A 399 -8.28 15.12 1.69
N PRO A 400 -7.41 16.01 1.18
CA PRO A 400 -7.59 16.66 -0.13
C PRO A 400 -7.56 15.61 -1.24
N GLY A 401 -8.44 15.73 -2.24
CA GLY A 401 -8.67 14.70 -3.26
C GLY A 401 -10.10 14.18 -3.26
N VAL A 402 -10.38 13.28 -4.22
CA VAL A 402 -11.70 12.64 -4.40
C VAL A 402 -11.65 11.21 -3.84
N PRO A 403 -12.36 10.89 -2.74
CA PRO A 403 -12.34 9.55 -2.17
C PRO A 403 -12.92 8.51 -3.11
N ASP A 404 -12.20 7.40 -3.27
CA ASP A 404 -12.64 6.23 -4.03
C ASP A 404 -12.95 5.06 -3.08
N ILE A 405 -14.04 4.35 -3.37
CA ILE A 405 -14.50 3.20 -2.58
C ILE A 405 -14.73 2.05 -3.54
N TYR A 406 -13.83 1.07 -3.51
CA TYR A 406 -14.01 -0.16 -4.25
C TYR A 406 -15.25 -0.92 -3.77
N GLN A 407 -15.98 -1.52 -4.71
CA GLN A 407 -17.21 -2.24 -4.41
C GLN A 407 -16.99 -3.28 -3.31
N GLY A 408 -17.82 -3.27 -2.26
CA GLY A 408 -17.68 -4.20 -1.15
C GLY A 408 -16.87 -3.68 0.03
N SER A 409 -16.05 -2.64 -0.15
CA SER A 409 -15.19 -2.05 0.90
C SER A 409 -15.92 -1.10 1.87
N GLU A 410 -17.24 -0.93 1.75
CA GLU A 410 -18.05 -0.19 2.72
C GLU A 410 -18.28 -0.96 4.03
N LEU A 411 -18.01 -2.26 4.02
CA LEU A 411 -17.89 -3.14 5.18
C LEU A 411 -16.44 -3.65 5.27
N TRP A 412 -16.19 -4.60 6.18
CA TRP A 412 -14.91 -5.29 6.23
C TRP A 412 -14.70 -6.15 4.98
N ASP A 413 -13.66 -5.85 4.21
CA ASP A 413 -13.28 -6.59 3.02
C ASP A 413 -11.94 -7.31 3.23
N PHE A 414 -11.97 -8.64 3.26
CA PHE A 414 -10.79 -9.50 3.43
C PHE A 414 -10.37 -10.21 2.14
N SER A 415 -10.45 -9.49 1.02
CA SER A 415 -10.07 -9.99 -0.29
C SER A 415 -8.56 -9.93 -0.53
N LEU A 416 -8.05 -10.97 -1.18
CA LEU A 416 -6.68 -11.07 -1.68
C LEU A 416 -6.63 -10.64 -3.16
N VAL A 417 -5.48 -10.81 -3.81
CA VAL A 417 -5.27 -10.44 -5.22
C VAL A 417 -6.29 -11.11 -6.15
N ASP A 418 -6.58 -10.47 -7.29
CA ASP A 418 -7.36 -11.02 -8.41
C ASP A 418 -7.07 -12.52 -8.63
N PRO A 419 -8.09 -13.40 -8.74
CA PRO A 419 -9.53 -13.09 -8.81
C PRO A 419 -10.27 -12.98 -7.47
N ASP A 420 -9.59 -13.09 -6.32
CA ASP A 420 -10.29 -13.09 -5.02
C ASP A 420 -10.98 -11.74 -4.70
N ASN A 421 -10.39 -10.62 -5.13
CA ASN A 421 -11.00 -9.29 -5.04
C ASN A 421 -12.11 -9.03 -6.08
N ARG A 422 -12.38 -9.98 -6.98
CA ARG A 422 -13.46 -9.88 -7.98
C ARG A 422 -14.69 -10.72 -7.63
N ARG A 423 -14.74 -11.29 -6.43
CA ARG A 423 -15.91 -12.04 -5.94
C ARG A 423 -17.16 -11.15 -5.94
N PRO A 424 -18.36 -11.71 -6.17
CA PRO A 424 -19.61 -10.96 -6.18
C PRO A 424 -19.86 -10.23 -4.85
N VAL A 425 -20.41 -9.02 -4.93
CA VAL A 425 -20.77 -8.21 -3.77
C VAL A 425 -22.24 -8.41 -3.43
N ASP A 426 -22.55 -8.78 -2.18
CA ASP A 426 -23.92 -8.83 -1.68
C ASP A 426 -24.41 -7.42 -1.31
N PHE A 427 -25.00 -6.74 -2.29
CA PHE A 427 -25.61 -5.41 -2.12
C PHE A 427 -26.91 -5.45 -1.31
N ILE A 428 -27.63 -6.57 -1.29
CA ILE A 428 -28.88 -6.71 -0.52
C ILE A 428 -28.57 -6.67 0.98
N GLN A 429 -27.53 -7.40 1.42
CA GLN A 429 -27.08 -7.36 2.81
C GLN A 429 -26.61 -5.96 3.22
N ARG A 430 -25.84 -5.29 2.37
CA ARG A 430 -25.35 -3.92 2.61
C ARG A 430 -26.49 -2.91 2.72
N GLN A 431 -27.47 -2.98 1.82
CA GLN A 431 -28.66 -2.14 1.88
C GLN A 431 -29.45 -2.38 3.17
N ARG A 432 -29.64 -3.64 3.59
CA ARG A 432 -30.29 -3.96 4.87
C ARG A 432 -29.53 -3.35 6.05
N ARG A 433 -28.20 -3.52 6.13
CA ARG A 433 -27.37 -2.93 7.19
C ARG A 433 -27.41 -1.40 7.19
N LEU A 434 -27.44 -0.77 6.02
CA LEU A 434 -27.59 0.68 5.89
C LEU A 434 -28.96 1.14 6.40
N VAL A 435 -30.05 0.49 6.00
CA VAL A 435 -31.41 0.83 6.45
C VAL A 435 -31.58 0.65 7.95
N THR A 436 -31.06 -0.44 8.53
CA THR A 436 -31.05 -0.65 9.98
C THR A 436 -30.30 0.48 10.69
N SER A 437 -29.13 0.86 10.17
CA SER A 437 -28.32 1.96 10.71
C SER A 437 -29.06 3.31 10.61
N LEU A 438 -29.76 3.56 9.51
CA LEU A 438 -30.56 4.77 9.29
C LEU A 438 -31.73 4.87 10.27
N HIS A 439 -32.44 3.77 10.51
CA HIS A 439 -33.58 3.74 11.42
C HIS A 439 -33.17 4.07 12.86
N LEU A 440 -32.03 3.51 13.30
CA LEU A 440 -31.48 3.77 14.63
C LEU A 440 -31.00 5.21 14.78
N ALA A 441 -30.33 5.77 13.76
CA ALA A 441 -29.81 7.14 13.79
C ALA A 441 -30.91 8.22 13.70
N ASN A 442 -32.00 7.97 12.97
CA ASN A 442 -33.09 8.94 12.77
C ASN A 442 -34.14 8.94 13.89
N THR A 443 -34.01 8.05 14.88
CA THR A 443 -34.87 8.07 16.07
C THR A 443 -34.33 9.14 17.04
N SER A 444 -35.03 10.27 17.14
CA SER A 444 -34.62 11.46 17.91
C SER A 444 -34.05 11.10 19.29
N GLY A 445 -32.84 11.58 19.59
CA GLY A 445 -32.18 11.46 20.90
C GLY A 445 -31.31 10.21 21.11
N ARG A 446 -31.13 9.34 20.10
CA ARG A 446 -30.40 8.06 20.26
C ARG A 446 -29.04 7.96 19.56
N LEU A 447 -28.48 9.03 19.00
CA LEU A 447 -27.19 8.94 18.27
C LEU A 447 -26.03 8.46 19.17
N ALA A 448 -25.99 8.88 20.42
CA ALA A 448 -25.01 8.41 21.40
C ALA A 448 -25.20 6.92 21.77
N GLU A 449 -26.45 6.41 21.81
CA GLU A 449 -26.71 4.98 22.03
C GLU A 449 -26.30 4.16 20.81
N PHE A 450 -26.64 4.65 19.62
CA PHE A 450 -26.29 4.03 18.35
C PHE A 450 -24.77 3.92 18.16
N THR A 451 -24.02 4.98 18.45
CA THR A 451 -22.55 4.96 18.36
C THR A 451 -21.92 3.97 19.34
N ARG A 452 -22.43 3.86 20.57
CA ARG A 452 -22.01 2.81 21.52
C ARG A 452 -22.32 1.40 21.00
N GLU A 453 -23.49 1.20 20.38
CA GLU A 453 -23.83 -0.08 19.72
C GLU A 453 -22.85 -0.40 18.60
N LEU A 454 -22.51 0.57 17.73
CA LEU A 454 -21.55 0.37 16.65
C LEU A 454 -20.16 -0.03 17.16
N VAL A 455 -19.72 0.54 18.29
CA VAL A 455 -18.43 0.19 18.90
C VAL A 455 -18.47 -1.21 19.52
N SER A 456 -19.56 -1.57 20.21
CA SER A 456 -19.70 -2.90 20.81
C SER A 456 -19.85 -4.01 19.75
N THR A 457 -20.54 -3.71 18.64
CA THR A 457 -20.79 -4.65 17.53
C THR A 457 -19.86 -4.46 16.34
N ARG A 458 -18.74 -3.72 16.50
CA ARG A 458 -17.76 -3.35 15.47
C ARG A 458 -17.36 -4.45 14.49
N HIS A 459 -17.36 -5.71 14.94
CA HIS A 459 -17.06 -6.89 14.15
C HIS A 459 -17.97 -7.07 12.92
N ASP A 460 -19.19 -6.54 12.94
CA ASP A 460 -20.13 -6.63 11.80
C ASP A 460 -19.90 -5.56 10.71
N GLY A 461 -19.01 -4.59 10.92
CA GLY A 461 -18.65 -3.58 9.93
C GLY A 461 -19.64 -2.43 9.76
N ARG A 462 -20.76 -2.41 10.48
CA ARG A 462 -21.69 -1.26 10.48
C ARG A 462 -21.00 0.02 10.94
N ILE A 463 -20.00 -0.08 11.82
CA ILE A 463 -19.20 1.07 12.27
C ILE A 463 -18.46 1.76 11.11
N LYS A 464 -17.88 0.98 10.19
CA LYS A 464 -17.20 1.51 8.99
C LYS A 464 -18.20 2.15 8.04
N LEU A 465 -19.32 1.48 7.81
CA LEU A 465 -20.42 1.99 6.98
C LEU A 465 -20.99 3.31 7.52
N ALA A 466 -21.14 3.44 8.84
CA ALA A 466 -21.57 4.67 9.49
C ALA A 466 -20.58 5.80 9.25
N VAL A 467 -19.28 5.59 9.48
CA VAL A 467 -18.24 6.60 9.20
C VAL A 467 -18.27 7.04 7.73
N ILE A 468 -18.39 6.09 6.80
CA ILE A 468 -18.51 6.39 5.36
C ILE A 468 -19.70 7.30 5.10
N ARG A 469 -20.89 6.91 5.58
CA ARG A 469 -22.11 7.68 5.38
C ARG A 469 -22.00 9.09 5.96
N HIS A 470 -21.60 9.22 7.23
CA HIS A 470 -21.54 10.51 7.91
C HIS A 470 -20.53 11.44 7.23
N ALA A 471 -19.33 10.95 6.91
CA ALA A 471 -18.32 11.77 6.25
C ALA A 471 -18.69 12.11 4.80
N LEU A 472 -19.26 11.19 4.01
CA LEU A 472 -19.70 11.50 2.64
C LEU A 472 -20.86 12.49 2.61
N ASN A 473 -21.84 12.36 3.51
CA ASN A 473 -22.92 13.34 3.61
C ASN A 473 -22.38 14.72 4.00
N HIS A 474 -21.47 14.78 4.98
CA HIS A 474 -20.84 16.04 5.37
C HIS A 474 -20.04 16.64 4.19
N ARG A 475 -19.31 15.81 3.43
CA ARG A 475 -18.64 16.27 2.20
C ARG A 475 -19.59 16.82 1.14
N GLN A 476 -20.75 16.20 0.99
CA GLN A 476 -21.76 16.63 0.04
C GLN A 476 -22.39 17.97 0.45
N SER A 477 -22.60 18.19 1.74
CA SER A 477 -23.14 19.43 2.30
C SER A 477 -22.13 20.59 2.30
N HIS A 478 -20.83 20.30 2.36
CA HIS A 478 -19.76 21.31 2.45
C HIS A 478 -18.77 21.23 1.28
N PRO A 479 -19.21 21.38 0.02
CA PRO A 479 -18.39 21.08 -1.15
C PRO A 479 -17.13 21.97 -1.25
N GLU A 480 -17.21 23.25 -0.90
CA GLU A 480 -16.06 24.18 -0.96
C GLU A 480 -14.96 23.79 0.02
N LEU A 481 -15.32 23.46 1.26
CA LEU A 481 -14.40 22.99 2.29
C LEU A 481 -13.55 21.81 1.84
N TYR A 482 -14.16 20.84 1.15
CA TYR A 482 -13.44 19.65 0.71
C TYR A 482 -12.77 19.79 -0.65
N ALA A 483 -13.30 20.63 -1.56
CA ALA A 483 -12.73 20.85 -2.87
C ALA A 483 -11.49 21.76 -2.82
N THR A 484 -11.55 22.86 -2.07
CA THR A 484 -10.50 23.90 -2.07
C THR A 484 -10.03 24.32 -0.69
N GLY A 485 -10.78 24.02 0.39
CA GLY A 485 -10.40 24.42 1.75
C GLY A 485 -9.05 23.89 2.21
N ASP A 486 -8.23 24.75 2.81
CA ASP A 486 -6.84 24.56 3.22
C ASP A 486 -6.63 23.31 4.08
N TYR A 487 -5.46 22.68 3.98
CA TYR A 487 -5.08 21.54 4.80
C TYR A 487 -4.03 21.96 5.83
N LEU A 488 -4.42 21.96 7.11
CA LEU A 488 -3.58 22.41 8.21
C LEU A 488 -3.26 21.23 9.14
N PRO A 489 -2.02 20.70 9.14
CA PRO A 489 -1.60 19.68 10.10
C PRO A 489 -1.74 20.19 11.54
N LEU A 490 -2.21 19.35 12.45
CA LEU A 490 -2.31 19.68 13.87
C LEU A 490 -1.37 18.77 14.66
N GLU A 491 -0.44 19.37 15.40
CA GLU A 491 0.56 18.65 16.18
C GLU A 491 0.08 18.45 17.63
N PRO A 492 -0.25 17.20 18.04
CA PRO A 492 -0.68 16.94 19.40
C PRO A 492 0.48 17.01 20.41
N THR A 493 0.12 17.23 21.66
CA THR A 493 1.03 17.25 22.81
C THR A 493 0.59 16.23 23.86
N GLY A 494 1.43 15.96 24.88
CA GLY A 494 1.15 14.97 25.93
C GLY A 494 1.65 13.55 25.61
N SER A 495 1.31 12.61 26.49
CA SER A 495 1.97 11.28 26.54
C SER A 495 1.69 10.38 25.33
N ARG A 496 0.55 10.53 24.63
CA ARG A 496 0.15 9.67 23.51
C ARG A 496 0.20 10.35 22.14
N LYS A 497 0.90 11.48 22.03
CA LYS A 497 0.97 12.29 20.80
C LYS A 497 1.42 11.53 19.54
N GLU A 498 2.29 10.53 19.68
CA GLU A 498 2.80 9.74 18.54
C GLU A 498 1.76 8.77 17.96
N SER A 499 0.72 8.44 18.74
CA SER A 499 -0.36 7.52 18.37
C SER A 499 -1.57 8.22 17.77
N LEU A 500 -1.39 9.45 17.28
CA LEU A 500 -2.46 10.28 16.71
C LEU A 500 -2.05 10.86 15.35
N CYS A 501 -3.02 10.97 14.45
CA CYS A 501 -2.95 11.79 13.25
C CYS A 501 -4.12 12.78 13.30
N ALA A 502 -3.81 14.08 13.18
CA ALA A 502 -4.82 15.12 13.21
C ALA A 502 -4.51 16.24 12.21
N PHE A 503 -5.56 16.82 11.64
CA PHE A 503 -5.47 17.99 10.78
C PHE A 503 -6.80 18.74 10.76
N ALA A 504 -6.75 20.01 10.41
CA ALA A 504 -7.93 20.80 10.09
C ALA A 504 -8.08 20.96 8.57
N ARG A 505 -9.33 21.03 8.11
CA ARG A 505 -9.68 21.63 6.81
C ARG A 505 -10.39 22.94 7.10
N THR A 506 -9.99 24.02 6.42
CA THR A 506 -10.54 25.35 6.65
C THR A 506 -10.91 26.03 5.33
N SER A 507 -12.13 26.52 5.22
CA SER A 507 -12.54 27.49 4.19
C SER A 507 -12.73 28.87 4.84
N ALA A 508 -13.24 29.85 4.09
CA ALA A 508 -13.50 31.17 4.64
C ALA A 508 -14.57 31.17 5.77
N GLU A 509 -15.52 30.23 5.70
CA GLU A 509 -16.69 30.19 6.60
C GLU A 509 -16.72 28.94 7.50
N GLU A 510 -16.01 27.87 7.12
CA GLU A 510 -16.16 26.55 7.72
C GLU A 510 -14.82 26.00 8.20
N THR A 511 -14.85 25.23 9.29
CA THR A 511 -13.68 24.51 9.79
C THR A 511 -14.10 23.15 10.28
N VAL A 512 -13.38 22.13 9.80
CA VAL A 512 -13.45 20.79 10.38
C VAL A 512 -12.10 20.34 10.90
N VAL A 513 -12.11 19.62 12.01
CA VAL A 513 -10.94 18.96 12.59
C VAL A 513 -11.14 17.45 12.50
N VAL A 514 -10.15 16.77 11.92
CA VAL A 514 -10.13 15.32 11.77
C VAL A 514 -9.12 14.76 12.76
N VAL A 515 -9.52 13.74 13.51
CA VAL A 515 -8.70 13.11 14.54
C VAL A 515 -8.83 11.60 14.45
N VAL A 516 -7.72 10.90 14.23
CA VAL A 516 -7.69 9.43 14.18
C VAL A 516 -6.50 8.84 14.92
N PRO A 517 -6.67 7.70 15.63
CA PRO A 517 -5.57 6.99 16.25
C PRO A 517 -4.71 6.28 15.20
N ARG A 518 -3.47 6.00 15.59
CA ARG A 518 -2.54 5.14 14.86
C ARG A 518 -1.65 4.42 15.87
N LEU A 519 -1.08 3.29 15.47
CA LEU A 519 -0.22 2.49 16.33
C LEU A 519 -0.93 2.11 17.64
N VAL A 520 -2.11 1.50 17.52
CA VAL A 520 -3.08 1.33 18.61
C VAL A 520 -2.59 0.36 19.69
N THR A 521 -1.66 -0.54 19.37
CA THR A 521 -1.05 -1.42 20.38
C THR A 521 -0.21 -0.65 21.42
N LYS A 522 0.17 0.60 21.13
CA LYS A 522 0.81 1.51 22.10
C LYS A 522 -0.18 2.20 23.04
N LEU A 523 -1.47 2.23 22.66
CA LEU A 523 -2.54 2.87 23.41
C LEU A 523 -3.21 1.88 24.36
N VAL A 524 -3.51 0.68 23.87
CA VAL A 524 -4.21 -0.37 24.60
C VAL A 524 -3.43 -1.68 24.53
N SER A 525 -3.39 -2.41 25.64
CA SER A 525 -2.58 -3.62 25.77
C SER A 525 -3.34 -4.89 25.41
N ASP A 526 -4.67 -4.89 25.58
CA ASP A 526 -5.55 -6.00 25.24
C ASP A 526 -6.36 -5.69 23.98
N ALA A 527 -6.57 -6.68 23.13
CA ALA A 527 -7.42 -6.59 21.94
C ALA A 527 -8.92 -6.39 22.25
N GLY A 528 -9.34 -6.60 23.50
CA GLY A 528 -10.67 -6.28 24.00
C GLY A 528 -10.87 -4.81 24.40
N GLU A 529 -9.79 -4.09 24.69
CA GLU A 529 -9.82 -2.70 25.11
C GLU A 529 -10.14 -1.76 23.94
N LEU A 530 -10.87 -0.68 24.23
CA LEU A 530 -11.23 0.32 23.24
C LEU A 530 -10.20 1.46 23.26
N PRO A 531 -9.77 2.01 22.11
CA PRO A 531 -8.85 3.13 22.05
C PRO A 531 -9.56 4.47 22.33
N THR A 532 -10.39 4.50 23.37
CA THR A 532 -11.28 5.61 23.72
C THR A 532 -11.22 5.90 25.21
N GLY A 533 -11.54 7.14 25.58
CA GLY A 533 -11.67 7.55 26.99
C GLY A 533 -10.38 8.07 27.63
N SER A 534 -10.52 8.55 28.86
CA SER A 534 -9.48 9.28 29.59
C SER A 534 -8.28 8.44 30.00
N GLU A 535 -8.48 7.17 30.36
CA GLU A 535 -7.38 6.28 30.76
C GLU A 535 -6.41 6.00 29.61
N VAL A 536 -6.94 5.88 28.39
CA VAL A 536 -6.17 5.62 27.17
C VAL A 536 -5.41 6.87 26.74
N TRP A 537 -6.12 8.01 26.64
CA TRP A 537 -5.57 9.23 26.06
C TRP A 537 -4.85 10.14 27.06
N GLN A 538 -5.04 9.91 28.36
CA GLN A 538 -4.29 10.57 29.44
C GLN A 538 -4.28 12.10 29.29
N ASP A 539 -3.10 12.73 29.38
CA ASP A 539 -2.86 14.16 29.24
C ASP A 539 -2.73 14.63 27.78
N THR A 540 -3.07 13.76 26.80
CA THR A 540 -2.90 14.09 25.39
C THR A 540 -3.85 15.20 24.97
N TRP A 541 -3.29 16.24 24.37
CA TRP A 541 -3.98 17.48 24.03
C TRP A 541 -3.80 17.81 22.56
N LEU A 542 -4.87 18.27 21.92
CA LEU A 542 -4.88 18.76 20.54
C LEU A 542 -4.95 20.29 20.52
N PRO A 543 -3.85 20.99 20.25
CA PRO A 543 -3.85 22.43 20.03
C PRO A 543 -4.72 22.82 18.83
N LEU A 544 -5.51 23.88 18.99
CA LEU A 544 -6.33 24.51 17.94
C LEU A 544 -6.03 26.02 17.93
N PRO A 545 -4.85 26.45 17.44
CA PRO A 545 -4.34 27.81 17.66
C PRO A 545 -5.16 28.91 16.98
N ASN A 546 -5.93 28.57 15.95
CA ASN A 546 -6.80 29.51 15.23
C ASN A 546 -8.20 29.62 15.86
N GLU A 547 -8.46 28.86 16.93
CA GLU A 547 -9.75 28.80 17.60
C GLU A 547 -9.69 29.40 19.00
N ALA A 548 -10.79 30.01 19.43
CA ALA A 548 -10.91 30.72 20.69
C ALA A 548 -11.60 29.85 21.76
N VAL A 549 -11.22 30.07 23.03
CA VAL A 549 -11.86 29.44 24.18
C VAL A 549 -13.36 29.76 24.20
N GLY A 550 -14.18 28.75 24.50
CA GLY A 550 -15.64 28.86 24.49
C GLY A 550 -16.30 28.66 23.13
N GLN A 551 -15.54 28.65 22.03
CA GLN A 551 -16.05 28.15 20.75
C GLN A 551 -16.35 26.65 20.85
N ARG A 552 -17.32 26.20 20.07
CA ARG A 552 -17.80 24.82 20.12
C ARG A 552 -17.61 24.10 18.80
N PHE A 553 -17.37 22.81 18.91
CA PHE A 553 -17.36 21.86 17.82
C PHE A 553 -18.46 20.82 18.06
N LEU A 554 -19.06 20.32 16.99
CA LEU A 554 -19.93 19.16 17.01
C LEU A 554 -19.19 17.98 16.39
N ASN A 555 -19.13 16.84 17.08
CA ASN A 555 -18.65 15.62 16.44
C ASN A 555 -19.72 15.09 15.48
N VAL A 556 -19.47 15.19 14.17
CA VAL A 556 -20.39 14.77 13.09
C VAL A 556 -20.75 13.28 13.17
N LEU A 557 -19.88 12.47 13.79
CA LEU A 557 -20.08 11.03 13.93
C LEU A 557 -20.94 10.66 15.14
N THR A 558 -20.85 11.43 16.24
CA THR A 558 -21.50 11.10 17.52
C THR A 558 -22.61 12.07 17.95
N GLY A 559 -22.63 13.27 17.38
CA GLY A 559 -23.47 14.39 17.80
C GLY A 559 -23.07 15.01 19.12
N GLU A 560 -21.92 14.64 19.70
CA GLU A 560 -21.46 15.20 20.96
C GLU A 560 -20.86 16.59 20.74
N PRO A 561 -21.31 17.61 21.49
CA PRO A 561 -20.68 18.93 21.47
C PRO A 561 -19.40 18.91 22.31
N LEU A 562 -18.38 19.60 21.81
CA LEU A 562 -17.08 19.80 22.45
C LEU A 562 -16.83 21.29 22.56
N GLU A 563 -16.51 21.75 23.76
CA GLU A 563 -16.18 23.16 24.00
C GLU A 563 -14.67 23.34 24.11
N ILE A 564 -14.13 24.28 23.35
CA ILE A 564 -12.70 24.59 23.35
C ILE A 564 -12.34 25.13 24.73
N SER A 565 -11.33 24.50 25.31
CA SER A 565 -10.74 24.90 26.57
C SER A 565 -9.29 25.32 26.36
N GLN A 566 -8.61 25.66 27.45
CA GLN A 566 -7.24 26.15 27.41
C GLN A 566 -6.35 25.33 28.33
N GLN A 567 -5.20 24.90 27.83
CA GLN A 567 -4.16 24.25 28.61
C GLN A 567 -2.83 24.95 28.33
N ALA A 568 -2.13 25.38 29.39
CA ALA A 568 -0.85 26.09 29.28
C ALA A 568 -0.88 27.29 28.31
N SER A 569 -1.97 28.08 28.35
CA SER A 569 -2.25 29.23 27.46
C SER A 569 -2.55 28.89 26.00
N ILE A 570 -2.61 27.62 25.62
CA ILE A 570 -2.92 27.16 24.26
C ILE A 570 -4.38 26.69 24.20
N SER A 571 -5.17 27.25 23.29
CA SER A 571 -6.53 26.78 23.02
C SER A 571 -6.51 25.41 22.35
N GLY A 572 -7.49 24.57 22.68
CA GLY A 572 -7.55 23.22 22.14
C GLY A 572 -8.58 22.34 22.84
N LEU A 573 -8.43 21.04 22.61
CA LEU A 573 -9.31 20.02 23.16
C LEU A 573 -8.49 18.84 23.69
N PRO A 574 -8.87 18.28 24.86
CA PRO A 574 -8.24 17.06 25.35
C PRO A 574 -8.71 15.87 24.53
N LEU A 575 -7.79 14.95 24.18
CA LEU A 575 -8.13 13.78 23.37
C LEU A 575 -9.11 12.84 24.07
N SER A 576 -9.07 12.82 25.40
CA SER A 576 -10.02 12.10 26.24
C SER A 576 -11.46 12.56 26.04
N SER A 577 -11.69 13.81 25.63
CA SER A 577 -13.01 14.31 25.25
C SER A 577 -13.32 14.04 23.78
N ILE A 578 -12.36 14.26 22.87
CA ILE A 578 -12.55 14.06 21.42
C ILE A 578 -12.89 12.59 21.10
N LEU A 579 -12.12 11.67 21.67
CA LEU A 579 -12.22 10.22 21.45
C LEU A 579 -12.79 9.53 22.69
N ASN A 580 -13.84 10.12 23.28
CA ASN A 580 -14.45 9.59 24.49
C ASN A 580 -15.33 8.36 24.21
N SER A 581 -16.27 8.49 23.29
CA SER A 581 -17.32 7.49 23.01
C SER A 581 -17.07 6.73 21.69
N PHE A 582 -16.25 7.30 20.80
CA PHE A 582 -15.99 6.77 19.47
C PHE A 582 -14.50 6.91 19.12
N PRO A 583 -13.90 5.93 18.45
CA PRO A 583 -12.44 5.83 18.26
C PRO A 583 -11.86 6.79 17.21
N VAL A 584 -12.67 7.49 16.44
CA VAL A 584 -12.27 8.50 15.45
C VAL A 584 -13.19 9.71 15.56
N ALA A 585 -12.76 10.89 15.13
CA ALA A 585 -13.60 12.09 15.19
C ALA A 585 -13.50 12.94 13.92
N LEU A 586 -14.66 13.43 13.49
CA LEU A 586 -14.82 14.51 12.52
C LEU A 586 -15.58 15.62 13.25
N LEU A 587 -14.86 16.68 13.61
CA LEU A 587 -15.39 17.79 14.40
C LEU A 587 -15.70 18.95 13.48
N GLU A 588 -16.93 19.43 13.47
CA GLU A 588 -17.36 20.60 12.72
C GLU A 588 -17.53 21.78 13.66
N LYS A 589 -16.96 22.94 13.33
CA LYS A 589 -17.12 24.15 14.12
C LYS A 589 -18.57 24.62 14.04
N ILE A 590 -19.20 24.84 15.20
CA ILE A 590 -20.57 25.36 15.29
C ILE A 590 -20.54 26.82 15.78
N VAL A 591 -21.39 27.65 15.17
CA VAL A 591 -21.52 29.10 15.45
C VAL A 591 -22.39 29.34 16.67
#